data_AF-A0A9X7E9M1-F1
#
_entry.id   AF-A0A9X7E9M1-F1
#
_cell.length_a   1.000
_cell.length_b   1.000
_cell.length_c   1.000
_cell.angle_alpha   90.00
_cell.angle_beta   90.00
_cell.angle_gamma   90.00
#
_symmetry.space_group_name_H-M   'P 1'
#
loop_
_entity.id
_entity.type
_entity.pdbx_description
1 polymer ?
#
loop_
_entity_poly.entity_id
_entity_poly.type
_entity_poly.pdbx_seq_one_letter_code
_entity_poly.pdbx_strand_id
1 'polypeptide(L)'
;MHIWTLTNWRKYYNLEEKSHRMGLRLKFDKDVDPEVRRAIKEFCKWIRREYFFPIRVPIYVKSSYKIKAMDGELVYGTFFEPFNRNDEPYIRISTGDYCDELEKRGKEEKMKR
;
A
#
# COMPACT_ATOMS: atom_id res chain seq x y z
N MET A 1 -24.07 2.72 8.17
CA MET A 1 -22.84 3.27 8.80
C MET A 1 -21.72 3.13 7.78
N HIS A 2 -21.21 4.23 7.25
CA HIS A 2 -20.21 4.24 6.18
C HIS A 2 -18.85 3.94 6.85
N ILE A 3 -18.09 2.92 6.41
CA ILE A 3 -16.80 2.52 7.04
C ILE A 3 -15.81 3.70 7.15
N TRP A 4 -16.02 4.70 6.30
CA TRP A 4 -15.23 5.91 6.11
C TRP A 4 -15.52 7.02 7.14
N THR A 5 -16.60 6.92 7.95
CA THR A 5 -16.90 7.87 9.03
C THR A 5 -16.74 7.26 10.43
N LEU A 6 -16.16 6.07 10.51
CA LEU A 6 -15.95 5.39 11.79
C LEU A 6 -15.01 6.18 12.67
N THR A 7 -15.48 6.56 13.86
CA THR A 7 -14.70 7.22 14.91
C THR A 7 -14.35 6.28 16.06
N ASN A 8 -14.71 4.99 15.95
CA ASN A 8 -14.45 3.96 16.96
C ASN A 8 -12.96 3.80 17.27
N TRP A 9 -12.06 4.23 16.38
CA TRP A 9 -10.61 4.21 16.63
C TRP A 9 -10.19 5.18 17.75
N ARG A 10 -10.99 6.22 18.06
CA ARG A 10 -10.68 7.22 19.09
C ARG A 10 -10.56 6.64 20.50
N LYS A 11 -11.24 5.51 20.78
CA LYS A 11 -11.13 4.83 22.08
C LYS A 11 -9.84 4.01 22.25
N TYR A 12 -9.08 3.83 21.16
CA TYR A 12 -7.88 2.98 21.14
C TYR A 12 -6.59 3.77 20.99
N TYR A 13 -6.63 4.96 20.37
CA TYR A 13 -5.44 5.73 20.06
C TYR A 13 -5.46 7.09 20.74
N ASN A 14 -4.40 7.38 21.51
CA ASN A 14 -4.14 8.71 22.03
C ASN A 14 -3.34 9.52 21.01
N LEU A 15 -4.01 10.41 20.27
CA LEU A 15 -3.35 11.21 19.24
C LEU A 15 -2.44 12.32 19.80
N GLU A 16 -2.56 12.64 21.08
CA GLU A 16 -1.75 13.67 21.74
C GLU A 16 -0.39 13.13 22.20
N GLU A 17 -0.24 11.81 22.24
CA GLU A 17 1.02 11.17 22.60
C GLU A 17 2.09 11.46 21.54
N LYS A 18 3.23 12.04 21.95
CA LYS A 18 4.31 12.43 21.02
C LYS A 18 4.89 11.26 20.22
N SER A 19 4.87 10.05 20.78
CA SER A 19 5.30 8.81 20.12
C SER A 19 4.32 8.30 19.08
N HIS A 20 3.06 8.76 19.11
CA HIS A 20 2.02 8.24 18.26
C HIS A 20 2.19 8.71 16.82
N ARG A 21 2.18 7.78 15.88
CA ARG A 21 2.40 8.04 14.47
C ARG A 21 1.15 7.69 13.69
N MET A 22 0.80 8.56 12.76
CA MET A 22 -0.41 8.45 11.93
C MET A 22 -0.07 8.46 10.44
N GLY A 23 -1.07 8.19 9.60
CA GLY A 23 -0.94 8.37 8.15
C GLY A 23 -0.34 7.18 7.40
N LEU A 24 -0.28 7.29 6.08
CA LEU A 24 0.42 6.32 5.24
C LEU A 24 1.90 6.68 5.10
N ARG A 25 2.79 5.69 5.15
CA ARG A 25 4.24 5.87 4.92
C ARG A 25 4.72 5.00 3.76
N LEU A 26 4.91 5.63 2.60
CA LEU A 26 5.45 4.95 1.41
C LEU A 26 6.96 4.70 1.56
N LYS A 27 7.40 3.49 1.21
CA LYS A 27 8.80 3.08 1.08
C LYS A 27 8.94 2.33 -0.25
N PHE A 28 9.79 2.84 -1.14
CA PHE A 28 10.02 2.24 -2.45
C PHE A 28 11.38 1.58 -2.48
N ASP A 29 11.46 0.38 -3.06
CA ASP A 29 12.75 -0.16 -3.49
C ASP A 29 13.32 0.72 -4.62
N LYS A 30 14.65 0.70 -4.78
CA LYS A 30 15.36 1.58 -5.72
C LYS A 30 14.85 1.39 -7.16
N ASP A 31 14.62 0.15 -7.55
CA ASP A 31 14.34 -0.27 -8.93
C ASP A 31 12.85 -0.32 -9.27
N VAL A 32 11.98 0.25 -8.41
CA VAL A 32 10.56 0.42 -8.75
C VAL A 32 10.45 1.46 -9.86
N ASP A 33 9.73 1.08 -10.93
CA ASP A 33 9.46 1.92 -12.09
C ASP A 33 8.98 3.34 -11.71
N PRO A 34 9.52 4.42 -12.32
CA PRO A 34 9.15 5.79 -11.99
C PRO A 34 7.68 6.14 -12.19
N GLU A 35 7.03 5.56 -13.20
CA GLU A 35 5.60 5.78 -13.48
C GLU A 35 4.73 5.11 -12.42
N VAL A 36 5.04 3.86 -12.07
CA VAL A 36 4.36 3.15 -10.97
C VAL A 36 4.53 3.91 -9.66
N ARG A 37 5.74 4.40 -9.40
CA ARG A 37 6.04 5.24 -8.22
C ARG A 37 5.21 6.52 -8.20
N ARG A 38 5.04 7.19 -9.34
CA ARG A 38 4.19 8.39 -9.47
C ARG A 38 2.72 8.05 -9.19
N ALA A 39 2.19 7.02 -9.84
CA ALA A 39 0.79 6.60 -9.69
C ALA A 39 0.46 6.22 -8.23
N ILE A 40 1.32 5.46 -7.56
CA ILE A 40 1.13 5.10 -6.15
C ILE A 40 1.14 6.34 -5.25
N LYS A 41 2.05 7.30 -5.50
CA LYS A 41 2.10 8.56 -4.74
C LYS A 41 0.82 9.37 -4.90
N GLU A 42 0.31 9.51 -6.12
CA GLU A 42 -0.92 10.23 -6.43
C GLU A 42 -2.13 9.55 -5.78
N PHE A 43 -2.22 8.22 -5.89
CA PHE A 43 -3.27 7.44 -5.25
C PHE A 43 -3.26 7.60 -3.74
N CYS A 44 -2.09 7.47 -3.10
CA CYS A 44 -1.98 7.69 -1.66
C CYS A 44 -2.21 9.14 -1.25
N LYS A 45 -1.97 10.13 -2.12
CA LYS A 45 -2.33 11.53 -1.87
C LYS A 45 -3.84 11.70 -1.87
N TRP A 46 -4.54 11.08 -2.82
CA TRP A 46 -6.00 11.07 -2.88
C TRP A 46 -6.61 10.36 -1.66
N ILE A 47 -6.15 9.14 -1.34
CA ILE A 47 -6.63 8.39 -0.17
C ILE A 47 -6.43 9.18 1.14
N ARG A 48 -5.34 9.92 1.32
CA ARG A 48 -5.17 10.73 2.54
C ARG A 48 -6.18 11.87 2.70
N ARG A 49 -6.90 12.25 1.63
CA ARG A 49 -8.00 13.24 1.70
C ARG A 49 -9.33 12.59 2.08
N GLU A 50 -9.54 11.37 1.59
CA GLU A 50 -10.78 10.62 1.82
C GLU A 50 -10.76 9.86 3.16
N TYR A 51 -9.58 9.55 3.70
CA TYR A 51 -9.40 8.67 4.87
C TYR A 51 -8.50 9.26 5.94
N PHE A 52 -8.94 9.14 7.18
CA PHE A 52 -8.09 9.34 8.34
C PHE A 52 -7.42 8.03 8.75
N PHE A 53 -6.10 8.03 8.87
CA PHE A 53 -5.31 6.88 9.31
C PHE A 53 -4.85 7.11 10.75
N PRO A 54 -5.57 6.56 11.74
CA PRO A 54 -5.33 6.83 13.15
C PRO A 54 -4.04 6.17 13.66
N ILE A 55 -3.50 5.20 12.94
CA ILE A 55 -2.17 4.62 13.18
C ILE A 55 -1.39 4.65 11.87
N ARG A 56 -0.08 4.77 11.94
CA ARG A 56 0.78 4.80 10.77
C ARG A 56 0.78 3.43 10.08
N VAL A 57 0.59 3.44 8.77
CA VAL A 57 0.66 2.24 7.93
C VAL A 57 1.81 2.38 6.95
N PRO A 58 2.97 1.73 7.18
CA PRO A 58 4.02 1.60 6.20
C PRO A 58 3.59 0.75 5.00
N ILE A 59 3.86 1.24 3.80
CA ILE A 59 3.61 0.55 2.54
C ILE A 59 4.96 0.35 1.86
N TYR A 60 5.39 -0.89 1.74
CA TYR A 60 6.61 -1.29 1.06
C TYR A 60 6.29 -1.68 -0.38
N VAL A 61 6.73 -0.85 -1.32
CA VAL A 61 6.59 -1.06 -2.75
C VAL A 61 7.86 -1.73 -3.26
N LYS A 62 7.73 -2.97 -3.71
CA LYS A 62 8.81 -3.90 -4.05
C LYS A 62 8.98 -3.99 -5.56
N SER A 63 10.22 -3.93 -6.03
CA SER A 63 10.54 -4.11 -7.45
C SER A 63 10.51 -5.57 -7.90
N SER A 64 10.37 -6.52 -6.97
CA SER A 64 10.24 -7.94 -7.30
C SER A 64 8.94 -8.22 -8.05
N TYR A 65 8.93 -9.28 -8.86
CA TYR A 65 7.73 -9.72 -9.61
C TYR A 65 6.59 -10.17 -8.67
N LYS A 66 6.95 -10.93 -7.64
CA LYS A 66 6.08 -11.35 -6.54
C LYS A 66 6.82 -11.21 -5.21
N ILE A 67 6.09 -11.29 -4.11
CA ILE A 67 6.62 -11.33 -2.75
C ILE A 67 6.23 -12.63 -2.06
N LYS A 68 7.10 -13.11 -1.19
CA LYS A 68 6.83 -14.30 -0.37
C LYS A 68 5.96 -13.93 0.82
N ALA A 69 4.78 -14.54 0.91
CA ALA A 69 3.89 -14.47 2.05
C ALA A 69 4.42 -15.33 3.22
N MET A 70 3.77 -15.24 4.38
CA MET A 70 4.22 -15.95 5.59
C MET A 70 4.06 -17.48 5.48
N ASP A 71 3.05 -17.94 4.75
CA ASP A 71 2.81 -19.34 4.37
C ASP A 71 3.81 -19.85 3.30
N GLY A 72 4.59 -18.95 2.71
CA GLY A 72 5.57 -19.25 1.68
C GLY A 72 5.06 -19.08 0.25
N GLU A 73 3.79 -18.74 0.04
CA GLU A 73 3.24 -18.51 -1.30
C GLU A 73 3.81 -17.24 -1.94
N LEU A 74 3.91 -17.27 -3.28
CA LEU A 74 4.32 -16.12 -4.08
C LEU A 74 3.08 -15.33 -4.51
N VAL A 75 2.92 -14.15 -3.93
CA VAL A 75 1.75 -13.28 -4.10
C VAL A 75 2.15 -11.87 -4.56
N TYR A 76 1.17 -11.09 -5.02
CA TYR A 76 1.40 -9.69 -5.42
C TYR A 76 1.34 -8.69 -4.26
N GLY A 77 0.72 -9.08 -3.15
CA GLY A 77 0.54 -8.20 -2.00
C GLY A 77 0.33 -8.96 -0.70
N THR A 78 0.77 -8.38 0.41
CA THR A 78 0.51 -8.90 1.76
C THR A 78 0.14 -7.75 2.68
N PHE A 79 -0.79 -7.98 3.58
CA PHE A 79 -1.10 -7.10 4.70
C PHE A 79 -0.77 -7.83 6.00
N PHE A 80 0.01 -7.19 6.86
CA PHE A 80 0.30 -7.70 8.20
C PHE A 80 -0.45 -6.86 9.23
N GLU A 81 -1.35 -7.53 9.96
CA GLU A 81 -2.10 -6.97 11.07
C GLU A 81 -1.56 -7.54 12.39
N PRO A 82 -0.93 -6.72 13.25
CA PRO A 82 -0.44 -7.18 14.54
C PRO A 82 -1.59 -7.38 15.52
N PHE A 83 -1.41 -8.30 16.48
CA PHE A 83 -2.36 -8.51 17.57
C PHE A 83 -2.48 -7.29 18.49
N ASN A 84 -1.36 -6.62 18.76
CA ASN A 84 -1.35 -5.39 19.54
C ASN A 84 -1.69 -4.20 18.63
N ARG A 85 -2.74 -3.46 19.00
CA ARG A 85 -3.22 -2.31 18.22
C ARG A 85 -2.22 -1.15 18.15
N ASN A 86 -1.30 -1.05 19.09
CA ASN A 86 -0.27 -0.01 19.09
C ASN A 86 0.91 -0.32 18.16
N ASP A 87 1.02 -1.57 17.70
CA ASP A 87 2.02 -1.94 16.71
C ASP A 87 1.55 -1.52 15.31
N GLU A 88 2.46 -0.98 14.51
CA GLU A 88 2.11 -0.51 13.18
C GLU A 88 1.86 -1.70 12.23
N PRO A 89 0.65 -1.81 11.65
CA PRO A 89 0.42 -2.75 10.56
C PRO A 89 1.18 -2.27 9.32
N TYR A 90 1.50 -3.19 8.42
CA TYR A 90 2.17 -2.81 7.18
C TYR A 90 1.64 -3.57 5.97
N ILE A 91 1.80 -2.93 4.82
CA ILE A 91 1.43 -3.48 3.51
C ILE A 91 2.71 -3.67 2.71
N ARG A 92 2.80 -4.77 1.96
CA ARG A 92 3.83 -4.98 0.94
C ARG A 92 3.14 -5.22 -0.40
N ILE A 93 3.63 -4.63 -1.47
CA ILE A 93 3.08 -4.74 -2.83
C ILE A 93 4.24 -4.94 -3.80
N SER A 94 4.16 -5.92 -4.69
CA SER A 94 5.10 -6.13 -5.79
C SER A 94 4.69 -5.32 -7.02
N THR A 95 5.67 -4.81 -7.76
CA THR A 95 5.45 -4.05 -9.00
C THR A 95 6.35 -4.51 -10.15
N GLY A 96 7.05 -5.63 -9.99
CA GLY A 96 8.01 -6.12 -10.97
C GLY A 96 7.38 -6.71 -12.24
N ASP A 97 6.07 -6.91 -12.24
CA ASP A 97 5.28 -7.37 -13.40
C ASP A 97 4.81 -6.22 -14.31
N TYR A 98 5.03 -4.96 -13.92
CA TYR A 98 4.49 -3.79 -14.62
C TYR A 98 4.89 -3.73 -16.10
N CYS A 99 6.18 -3.91 -16.42
CA CYS A 99 6.66 -3.83 -17.80
C CYS A 99 6.05 -4.93 -18.68
N ASP A 100 5.96 -6.15 -18.17
CA ASP A 100 5.36 -7.29 -18.88
C ASP A 100 3.87 -7.03 -19.17
N GLU A 101 3.14 -6.49 -18.19
CA GLU A 101 1.72 -6.15 -18.33
C GLU A 101 1.49 -5.00 -19.32
N LEU A 102 2.39 -4.01 -19.37
CA LEU A 102 2.36 -2.95 -20.37
C LEU A 102 2.56 -3.50 -21.79
N GLU A 103 3.54 -4.38 -21.98
CA GLU A 103 3.81 -4.99 -23.29
C GLU A 103 2.64 -5.83 -23.78
N LYS A 104 2.02 -6.64 -22.90
CA LYS A 104 0.84 -7.44 -23.23
C LYS A 104 -0.31 -6.55 -23.69
N ARG A 105 -0.62 -5.51 -22.93
CA ARG A 105 -1.68 -4.54 -23.30
C ARG A 105 -1.39 -3.85 -24.63
N GLY A 106 -0.15 -3.44 -24.88
CA GLY A 106 0.24 -2.83 -26.15
C GLY A 106 0.09 -3.77 -27.35
N LYS A 107 0.28 -5.08 -27.16
CA LYS A 107 0.03 -6.11 -28.22
C LYS A 107 -1.46 -6.32 -28.45
N GLU A 108 -2.26 -6.38 -27.38
CA GLU A 108 -3.72 -6.53 -27.48
C GLU A 108 -4.39 -5.33 -28.17
N GLU A 109 -3.94 -4.11 -27.89
CA GLU A 109 -4.45 -2.91 -28.56
C GLU A 109 -4.14 -2.89 -30.07
N LYS A 110 -2.98 -3.42 -30.47
CA LYS A 110 -2.61 -3.55 -31.88
C LYS A 110 -3.42 -4.61 -32.63
N MET A 111 -3.85 -5.68 -31.96
CA MET A 111 -4.67 -6.73 -32.57
C MET A 111 -6.16 -6.34 -32.71
N LYS A 112 -6.62 -5.29 -32.01
CA LYS A 112 -7.98 -4.77 -32.09
C LYS A 112 -8.19 -3.68 -33.16
N ARG A 113 -7.14 -3.34 -33.91
CA ARG A 113 -7.15 -2.37 -35.03
C ARG A 113 -7.01 -3.09 -36.35
#